data_AF-A0A0K9YKG6-F1
#
_entry.id   AF-A0A0K9YKG6-F1
#
_cell.length_a   1.000
_cell.length_b   1.000
_cell.length_c   1.000
_cell.angle_alpha   90.00
_cell.angle_beta   90.00
_cell.angle_gamma   90.00
#
_symmetry.space_group_name_H-M   'P 1'
#
loop_
_entity.id
_entity.type
_entity.pdbx_description
1 polymer ?
#
loop_
_entity_poly.entity_id
_entity_poly.type
_entity_poly.pdbx_seq_one_letter_code
_entity_poly.pdbx_strand_id
1 'polypeptide(L)'
;MKKILSVSLLTASLLAGGTGVIHAEEQPIQAQKLKQTPEYQELQALLTIKKELNEKLKAQTAQNKAMWELVRSDVPEEVRTTVKNMMVEIKPIRETNKALTAQLKEAKAAKDKAKFAELKAAIEANHKTIKAKLAPIESELAQIKVLHQQLKEPMTQMKPIREAKKANREEAVQVKQEFKDKLKATKDAYKNGDNAWNTSLTEAIDLIEQWTEIENEILSQKASIYDILQ
;
A
#
# COMPACT_ATOMS: atom_id res chain seq x y z
N MET A 1 56.43 7.93 5.36
CA MET A 1 56.60 8.51 6.72
C MET A 1 57.12 9.93 6.60
N LYS A 2 56.53 10.84 7.38
CA LYS A 2 56.94 12.23 7.68
C LYS A 2 56.87 13.26 6.54
N LYS A 3 55.91 14.19 6.64
CA LYS A 3 56.17 15.53 7.19
C LYS A 3 54.84 16.22 7.57
N ILE A 4 54.71 16.45 8.87
CA ILE A 4 53.83 17.41 9.52
C ILE A 4 54.34 18.81 9.14
N LEU A 5 53.44 19.80 9.01
CA LEU A 5 53.69 21.17 9.47
C LEU A 5 52.36 21.94 9.56
N SER A 6 51.87 22.00 10.78
CA SER A 6 51.00 23.06 11.31
C SER A 6 51.82 24.33 11.53
N VAL A 7 51.31 25.50 11.12
CA VAL A 7 51.65 26.79 11.76
C VAL A 7 50.42 27.70 11.71
N SER A 8 49.88 27.98 12.90
CA SER A 8 49.06 29.15 13.19
C SER A 8 49.97 30.34 13.50
N LEU A 9 49.65 31.56 13.07
CA LEU A 9 49.48 32.77 13.92
C LEU A 9 49.34 34.07 13.10
N LEU A 10 48.23 34.77 13.36
CA LEU A 10 48.05 36.21 13.64
C LEU A 10 49.01 37.26 13.04
N THR A 11 48.43 38.30 12.43
CA THR A 11 48.66 39.71 12.84
C THR A 11 47.54 40.64 12.35
N ALA A 12 47.14 41.54 13.25
CA ALA A 12 46.11 42.56 13.12
C ALA A 12 46.59 43.82 12.36
N SER A 13 45.64 44.61 11.85
CA SER A 13 45.78 46.07 11.58
C SER A 13 44.37 46.67 11.68
N LEU A 14 43.99 47.13 12.86
CA LEU A 14 44.06 48.52 13.35
C LEU A 14 43.20 49.51 12.54
N LEU A 15 42.18 50.04 13.22
CA LEU A 15 41.35 51.18 12.84
C LEU A 15 42.20 52.43 12.52
N ALA A 16 41.79 53.15 11.47
CA ALA A 16 42.08 54.57 11.29
C ALA A 16 40.78 55.28 10.85
N GLY A 17 40.53 56.43 11.44
CA GLY A 17 39.25 57.12 11.44
C GLY A 17 38.83 57.72 10.09
N GLY A 18 37.52 57.89 9.96
CA GLY A 18 36.88 58.63 8.90
C GLY A 18 35.45 58.92 9.31
N THR A 19 35.21 60.11 9.87
CA THR A 19 33.88 60.67 10.10
C THR A 19 33.19 60.87 8.75
N GLY A 20 32.52 59.83 8.28
CA GLY A 20 31.49 59.91 7.27
C GLY A 20 30.22 59.37 7.90
N VAL A 21 29.19 60.20 7.98
CA VAL A 21 27.81 59.73 8.14
C VAL A 21 27.50 58.93 6.87
N ILE A 22 27.95 57.68 6.83
CA ILE A 22 27.44 56.71 5.88
C ILE A 22 26.06 56.41 6.44
N HIS A 23 25.04 56.87 5.72
CA HIS A 23 23.73 56.27 5.79
C HIS A 23 23.97 54.76 5.69
N ALA A 24 23.89 54.05 6.82
CA ALA A 24 23.58 52.65 6.80
C ALA A 24 22.16 52.59 6.23
N GLU A 25 22.07 52.64 4.90
CA GLU A 25 21.04 51.88 4.22
C GLU A 25 21.08 50.52 4.90
N GLU A 26 20.04 50.23 5.67
CA GLU A 26 19.75 48.88 6.12
C GLU A 26 19.83 48.03 4.86
N GLN A 27 20.96 47.34 4.68
CA GLN A 27 21.00 46.28 3.71
C GLN A 27 19.84 45.38 4.09
N PRO A 28 18.90 45.10 3.15
CA PRO A 28 17.82 44.20 3.47
C PRO A 28 18.50 42.92 3.93
N ILE A 29 18.19 42.50 5.16
CA ILE A 29 18.53 41.17 5.66
C ILE A 29 18.25 40.24 4.49
N GLN A 30 19.29 39.72 3.84
CA GLN A 30 19.10 38.85 2.69
C GLN A 30 18.26 37.70 3.22
N ALA A 31 16.96 37.72 2.90
CA ALA A 31 16.03 36.74 3.39
C ALA A 31 16.64 35.38 3.07
N GLN A 32 16.98 34.63 4.13
CA GLN A 32 17.69 33.37 4.00
C GLN A 32 16.94 32.53 2.97
N LYS A 33 17.64 32.08 1.91
CA LYS A 33 16.99 31.32 0.84
C LYS A 33 16.37 30.09 1.48
N LEU A 34 15.09 29.79 1.20
CA LEU A 34 14.38 28.63 1.78
C LEU A 34 15.21 27.33 1.67
N LYS A 35 15.92 27.15 0.57
CA LYS A 35 16.77 25.96 0.33
C LYS A 35 18.01 25.87 1.22
N GLN A 36 18.40 26.95 1.89
CA GLN A 36 19.56 27.04 2.75
C GLN A 36 19.19 26.92 4.23
N THR A 37 17.90 26.78 4.55
CA THR A 37 17.47 26.58 5.95
C THR A 37 17.76 25.13 6.37
N PRO A 38 18.10 24.89 7.65
CA PRO A 38 18.32 23.54 8.17
C PRO A 38 17.13 22.60 7.94
N GLU A 39 15.92 23.09 8.16
CA GLU A 39 14.66 22.34 8.03
C GLU A 39 14.44 21.89 6.59
N TYR A 40 14.78 22.72 5.60
CA TYR A 40 14.67 22.32 4.21
C TYR A 40 15.71 21.25 3.85
N GLN A 41 16.91 21.30 4.42
CA GLN A 41 17.94 20.29 4.22
C GLN A 41 17.55 18.95 4.85
N GLU A 42 16.97 18.99 6.05
CA GLU A 42 16.39 17.83 6.72
C GLU A 42 15.29 17.18 5.87
N LEU A 43 14.35 17.97 5.36
CA LEU A 43 13.33 17.50 4.42
C LEU A 43 13.96 16.81 3.19
N GLN A 44 15.05 17.34 2.62
CA GLN A 44 15.73 16.69 1.50
C GLN A 44 16.37 15.35 1.88
N ALA A 45 16.94 15.25 3.09
CA ALA A 45 17.49 14.00 3.60
C ALA A 45 16.37 12.94 3.76
N LEU A 46 15.25 13.31 4.38
CA LEU A 46 14.07 12.44 4.54
C LEU A 46 13.49 12.00 3.18
N LEU A 47 13.43 12.90 2.19
CA LEU A 47 13.03 12.56 0.82
C LEU A 47 13.99 11.55 0.16
N THR A 48 15.26 11.53 0.53
CA THR A 48 16.25 10.58 0.00
C THR A 48 16.03 9.20 0.63
N ILE A 49 15.92 9.13 1.96
CA ILE A 49 15.57 7.90 2.69
C ILE A 49 14.29 7.28 2.13
N LYS A 50 13.30 8.13 1.87
CA LYS A 50 12.02 7.70 1.32
C LYS A 50 12.12 7.10 -0.09
N LYS A 51 13.00 7.62 -0.95
CA LYS A 51 13.23 7.03 -2.27
C LYS A 51 13.81 5.63 -2.15
N GLU A 52 14.79 5.45 -1.26
CA GLU A 52 15.39 4.14 -0.99
C GLU A 52 14.36 3.14 -0.45
N LEU A 53 13.50 3.57 0.48
CA LEU A 53 12.41 2.76 1.01
C LEU A 53 11.43 2.33 -0.09
N ASN A 54 11.11 3.22 -1.03
CA ASN A 54 10.25 2.90 -2.17
C ASN A 54 10.86 1.82 -3.08
N GLU A 55 12.18 1.82 -3.28
CA GLU A 55 12.85 0.75 -4.02
C GLU A 55 12.81 -0.58 -3.26
N LYS A 56 13.02 -0.57 -1.93
CA LYS A 56 12.84 -1.78 -1.10
C LYS A 56 11.41 -2.33 -1.19
N LEU A 57 10.40 -1.47 -1.12
CA LEU A 57 9.00 -1.85 -1.28
C LEU A 57 8.71 -2.47 -2.65
N LYS A 58 9.28 -1.94 -3.74
CA LYS A 58 9.15 -2.51 -5.09
C LYS A 58 9.82 -3.88 -5.16
N ALA A 59 11.04 -4.01 -4.66
CA ALA A 59 11.78 -5.27 -4.64
C ALA A 59 11.03 -6.36 -3.87
N GLN A 60 10.54 -6.05 -2.66
CA GLN A 60 9.75 -6.99 -1.87
C GLN A 60 8.42 -7.34 -2.57
N THR A 61 7.81 -6.40 -3.30
CA THR A 61 6.61 -6.70 -4.10
C THR A 61 6.89 -7.74 -5.17
N ALA A 62 8.03 -7.64 -5.85
CA ALA A 62 8.45 -8.61 -6.86
C ALA A 62 8.72 -9.98 -6.23
N GLN A 63 9.39 -10.03 -5.08
CA GLN A 63 9.64 -11.27 -4.33
C GLN A 63 8.33 -11.96 -3.93
N ASN A 64 7.38 -11.23 -3.33
CA ASN A 64 6.08 -11.79 -2.95
C ASN A 64 5.30 -12.29 -4.18
N LYS A 65 5.39 -11.60 -5.31
CA LYS A 65 4.73 -12.02 -6.55
C LYS A 65 5.34 -13.33 -7.06
N ALA A 66 6.66 -13.40 -7.15
CA ALA A 66 7.37 -14.60 -7.58
C ALA A 66 7.07 -15.79 -6.67
N MET A 67 7.08 -15.60 -5.35
CA MET A 67 6.75 -16.66 -4.40
C MET A 67 5.29 -17.12 -4.55
N TRP A 68 4.36 -16.18 -4.70
CA TRP A 68 2.95 -16.52 -4.91
C TRP A 68 2.68 -17.24 -6.24
N GLU A 69 3.52 -17.03 -7.26
CA GLU A 69 3.50 -17.78 -8.51
C GLU A 69 4.09 -19.18 -8.33
N LEU A 70 5.17 -19.32 -7.57
CA LEU A 70 5.78 -20.60 -7.23
C LEU A 70 4.82 -21.51 -6.46
N VAL A 71 4.20 -21.02 -5.40
CA VAL A 71 3.24 -21.80 -4.58
C VAL A 71 2.02 -22.25 -5.41
N ARG A 72 1.70 -21.52 -6.48
CA ARG A 72 0.59 -21.88 -7.38
C ARG A 72 1.06 -22.61 -8.64
N SER A 73 2.35 -22.90 -8.79
CA SER A 73 2.90 -23.45 -10.03
C SER A 73 2.44 -24.89 -10.30
N ASP A 74 2.04 -25.62 -9.26
CA ASP A 74 1.53 -27.00 -9.35
C ASP A 74 0.24 -27.14 -10.18
N VAL A 75 -0.49 -26.03 -10.41
CA VAL A 75 -1.67 -26.03 -11.27
C VAL A 75 -1.49 -25.02 -12.40
N PRO A 76 -1.50 -25.42 -13.67
CA PRO A 76 -1.36 -24.51 -14.82
C PRO A 76 -2.40 -23.38 -14.82
N GLU A 77 -2.04 -22.22 -15.40
CA GLU A 77 -2.95 -21.07 -15.49
C GLU A 77 -4.19 -21.38 -16.34
N GLU A 78 -4.04 -22.22 -17.37
CA GLU A 78 -5.12 -22.69 -18.23
C GLU A 78 -6.16 -23.49 -17.44
N VAL A 79 -5.70 -24.35 -16.53
CA VAL A 79 -6.55 -25.14 -15.63
C VAL A 79 -7.31 -24.21 -14.68
N ARG A 80 -6.61 -23.26 -14.04
CA ARG A 80 -7.23 -22.25 -13.18
C ARG A 80 -8.29 -21.42 -13.92
N THR A 81 -7.97 -20.99 -15.14
CA THR A 81 -8.86 -20.17 -15.97
C THR A 81 -10.10 -20.95 -16.38
N THR A 82 -9.93 -22.20 -16.82
CA THR A 82 -11.03 -23.10 -17.20
C THR A 82 -12.00 -23.31 -16.04
N VAL A 83 -11.49 -23.65 -14.85
CA VAL A 83 -12.30 -23.83 -13.64
C VAL A 83 -12.99 -22.53 -13.25
N LYS A 84 -12.28 -21.40 -13.28
CA LYS A 84 -12.85 -20.08 -12.94
C LYS A 84 -14.01 -19.72 -13.87
N ASN A 85 -13.84 -19.89 -15.18
CA ASN A 85 -14.88 -19.58 -16.16
C ASN A 85 -16.12 -20.44 -15.93
N MET A 86 -15.94 -21.75 -15.70
CA MET A 86 -17.05 -22.63 -15.37
C MET A 86 -17.74 -22.25 -14.06
N MET A 87 -16.98 -21.86 -13.02
CA MET A 87 -17.54 -21.36 -11.77
C MET A 87 -18.37 -20.09 -11.96
N VAL A 88 -17.95 -19.18 -12.85
CA VAL A 88 -18.73 -17.99 -13.23
C VAL A 88 -20.02 -18.38 -13.93
N GLU A 89 -19.97 -19.33 -14.86
CA GLU A 89 -21.15 -19.80 -15.59
C GLU A 89 -22.20 -20.49 -14.70
N ILE A 90 -21.78 -21.28 -13.72
CA ILE A 90 -22.72 -21.97 -12.82
C ILE A 90 -23.21 -21.08 -11.67
N LYS A 91 -22.58 -19.92 -11.44
CA LYS A 91 -22.91 -19.02 -10.32
C LYS A 91 -24.39 -18.60 -10.32
N PRO A 92 -25.01 -18.19 -11.44
CA PRO A 92 -26.43 -17.83 -11.44
C PRO A 92 -27.33 -18.99 -11.01
N ILE A 93 -27.05 -20.21 -11.48
CA ILE A 93 -27.83 -21.42 -11.14
C ILE A 93 -27.70 -21.73 -9.64
N ARG A 94 -26.50 -21.52 -9.05
CA ARG A 94 -26.28 -21.67 -7.60
C ARG A 94 -27.05 -20.65 -6.77
N GLU A 95 -27.09 -19.39 -7.21
CA GLU A 95 -27.87 -18.35 -6.53
C GLU A 95 -29.38 -18.61 -6.65
N THR A 96 -29.87 -19.06 -7.82
CA THR A 96 -31.25 -19.53 -7.98
C THR A 96 -31.55 -20.67 -7.02
N ASN A 97 -30.67 -21.67 -6.89
CA ASN A 97 -30.87 -22.76 -5.92
C ASN A 97 -30.89 -22.28 -4.47
N LYS A 98 -30.09 -21.28 -4.11
CA LYS A 98 -30.10 -20.68 -2.77
C LYS A 98 -31.45 -20.02 -2.47
N ALA A 99 -31.99 -19.26 -3.43
CA ALA A 99 -33.32 -18.66 -3.33
C ALA A 99 -34.43 -19.71 -3.25
N LEU A 100 -34.41 -20.72 -4.11
CA LEU A 100 -35.36 -21.84 -4.09
C LEU A 100 -35.29 -22.63 -2.77
N THR A 101 -34.10 -22.80 -2.20
CA THR A 101 -33.93 -23.47 -0.90
C THR A 101 -34.57 -22.69 0.25
N ALA A 102 -34.52 -21.35 0.20
CA ALA A 102 -35.22 -20.50 1.17
C ALA A 102 -36.74 -20.66 1.03
N GLN A 103 -37.26 -20.58 -0.19
CA GLN A 103 -38.69 -20.79 -0.48
C GLN A 103 -39.17 -22.21 -0.11
N LEU A 104 -38.30 -23.22 -0.24
CA LEU A 104 -38.62 -24.60 0.12
C LEU A 104 -38.76 -24.76 1.63
N LYS A 105 -37.98 -24.03 2.44
CA LYS A 105 -38.14 -23.97 3.89
C LYS A 105 -39.45 -23.29 4.29
N GLU A 106 -39.82 -22.21 3.61
CA GLU A 106 -41.10 -21.51 3.81
C GLU A 106 -42.29 -22.39 3.45
N ALA A 107 -42.26 -23.05 2.29
CA ALA A 107 -43.31 -23.99 1.86
C ALA A 107 -43.46 -25.16 2.85
N LYS A 108 -42.33 -25.67 3.38
CA LYS A 108 -42.34 -26.70 4.43
C LYS A 108 -43.00 -26.19 5.72
N ALA A 109 -42.69 -24.98 6.16
CA ALA A 109 -43.29 -24.37 7.35
C ALA A 109 -44.79 -24.10 7.17
N ALA A 110 -45.21 -23.68 5.97
CA ALA A 110 -46.60 -23.49 5.59
C ALA A 110 -47.37 -24.81 5.33
N LYS A 111 -46.69 -25.97 5.41
CA LYS A 111 -47.23 -27.30 5.09
C LYS A 111 -47.80 -27.40 3.66
N ASP A 112 -47.33 -26.55 2.75
CA ASP A 112 -47.72 -26.56 1.34
C ASP A 112 -46.95 -27.66 0.60
N LYS A 113 -47.57 -28.85 0.51
CA LYS A 113 -46.97 -30.04 -0.10
C LYS A 113 -46.76 -29.89 -1.61
N ALA A 114 -47.61 -29.14 -2.31
CA ALA A 114 -47.52 -28.97 -3.75
C ALA A 114 -46.31 -28.09 -4.11
N LYS A 115 -46.22 -26.91 -3.48
CA LYS A 115 -45.09 -26.00 -3.66
C LYS A 115 -43.77 -26.61 -3.18
N PHE A 116 -43.80 -27.39 -2.09
CA PHE A 116 -42.62 -28.10 -1.62
C PHE A 116 -42.07 -29.10 -2.65
N ALA A 117 -42.95 -29.89 -3.28
CA ALA A 117 -42.55 -30.86 -4.30
C ALA A 117 -42.00 -30.18 -5.57
N GLU A 118 -42.65 -29.11 -6.02
CA GLU A 118 -42.22 -28.31 -7.17
C GLU A 118 -40.82 -27.70 -6.95
N LEU A 119 -40.62 -27.02 -5.81
CA LEU A 119 -39.33 -26.42 -5.47
C LEU A 119 -38.22 -27.47 -5.34
N LYS A 120 -38.54 -28.66 -4.80
CA LYS A 120 -37.59 -29.76 -4.69
C LYS A 120 -37.16 -30.27 -6.08
N ALA A 121 -38.11 -30.42 -7.00
CA ALA A 121 -37.83 -30.83 -8.37
C ALA A 121 -36.99 -29.78 -9.12
N ALA A 122 -37.29 -28.49 -8.94
CA ALA A 122 -36.52 -27.40 -9.54
C ALA A 122 -35.06 -27.36 -9.03
N ILE A 123 -34.85 -27.54 -7.73
CA ILE A 123 -33.50 -27.61 -7.14
C ILE A 123 -32.72 -28.81 -7.70
N GLU A 124 -33.37 -29.97 -7.85
CA GLU A 124 -32.75 -31.18 -8.38
C GLU A 124 -32.38 -31.03 -9.86
N ALA A 125 -33.26 -30.43 -10.68
CA ALA A 125 -32.97 -30.13 -12.09
C ALA A 125 -31.76 -29.18 -12.24
N ASN A 126 -31.68 -28.15 -11.38
CA ASN A 126 -30.53 -27.26 -11.33
C ASN A 126 -29.25 -27.97 -10.88
N HIS A 127 -29.33 -28.90 -9.91
CA HIS A 127 -28.18 -29.74 -9.54
C HIS A 127 -27.70 -30.63 -10.68
N LYS A 128 -28.60 -31.25 -11.43
CA LYS A 128 -28.25 -32.04 -12.63
C LYS A 128 -27.57 -31.18 -13.68
N THR A 129 -28.07 -29.98 -13.92
CA THR A 129 -27.48 -29.01 -14.86
C THR A 129 -26.07 -28.60 -14.43
N ILE A 130 -25.86 -28.28 -13.14
CA ILE A 130 -24.53 -27.96 -12.61
C ILE A 130 -23.59 -29.16 -12.77
N LYS A 131 -24.05 -30.37 -12.42
CA LYS A 131 -23.21 -31.58 -12.55
C LYS A 131 -22.81 -31.84 -14.00
N ALA A 132 -23.73 -31.68 -14.94
CA ALA A 132 -23.45 -31.82 -16.38
C ALA A 132 -22.42 -30.79 -16.87
N LYS A 133 -22.47 -29.55 -16.36
CA LYS A 133 -21.49 -28.50 -16.66
C LYS A 133 -20.11 -28.74 -16.04
N LEU A 134 -20.05 -29.37 -14.85
CA LEU A 134 -18.79 -29.63 -14.16
C LEU A 134 -18.12 -30.94 -14.57
N ALA A 135 -18.87 -31.91 -15.11
CA ALA A 135 -18.33 -33.20 -15.52
C ALA A 135 -17.16 -33.09 -16.53
N PRO A 136 -17.18 -32.21 -17.54
CA PRO A 136 -16.06 -32.07 -18.48
C PRO A 136 -14.77 -31.54 -17.86
N ILE A 137 -14.83 -30.93 -16.67
CA ILE A 137 -13.69 -30.29 -15.99
C ILE A 137 -13.40 -30.91 -14.62
N GLU A 138 -13.84 -32.16 -14.39
CA GLU A 138 -13.75 -32.80 -13.07
C GLU A 138 -12.31 -32.98 -12.60
N SER A 139 -11.40 -33.32 -13.52
CA SER A 139 -9.96 -33.44 -13.30
C SER A 139 -9.35 -32.10 -12.84
N GLU A 140 -9.66 -31.04 -13.58
CA GLU A 140 -9.19 -29.68 -13.34
C GLU A 140 -9.72 -29.17 -11.99
N LEU A 141 -10.98 -29.46 -11.67
CA LEU A 141 -11.59 -29.14 -10.37
C LEU A 141 -10.89 -29.87 -9.23
N ALA A 142 -10.49 -31.13 -9.41
CA ALA A 142 -9.76 -31.88 -8.40
C ALA A 142 -8.38 -31.25 -8.12
N GLN A 143 -7.65 -30.86 -9.16
CA GLN A 143 -6.36 -30.16 -9.02
C GLN A 143 -6.51 -28.85 -8.25
N ILE A 144 -7.51 -28.03 -8.59
CA ILE A 144 -7.79 -26.77 -7.88
C ILE A 144 -8.18 -27.01 -6.41
N LYS A 145 -8.92 -28.09 -6.11
CA LYS A 145 -9.28 -28.42 -4.73
C LYS A 145 -8.06 -28.79 -3.89
N VAL A 146 -7.12 -29.56 -4.45
CA VAL A 146 -5.87 -29.91 -3.77
C VAL A 146 -5.05 -28.65 -3.50
N LEU A 147 -4.86 -27.80 -4.52
CA LEU A 147 -4.16 -26.53 -4.35
C LEU A 147 -4.83 -25.63 -3.29
N HIS A 148 -6.16 -25.55 -3.29
CA HIS A 148 -6.89 -24.76 -2.30
C HIS A 148 -6.74 -25.32 -0.88
N GLN A 149 -6.63 -26.64 -0.71
CA GLN A 149 -6.38 -27.25 0.59
C GLN A 149 -4.96 -26.93 1.08
N GLN A 150 -3.95 -27.03 0.21
CA GLN A 150 -2.57 -26.66 0.52
C GLN A 150 -2.45 -25.18 0.91
N LEU A 151 -3.16 -24.30 0.19
CA LEU A 151 -3.14 -22.86 0.42
C LEU A 151 -4.00 -22.39 1.60
N LYS A 152 -4.82 -23.27 2.20
CA LYS A 152 -5.79 -22.86 3.21
C LYS A 152 -5.14 -22.22 4.43
N GLU A 153 -4.08 -22.84 4.93
CA GLU A 153 -3.37 -22.38 6.14
C GLU A 153 -2.57 -21.09 5.87
N PRO A 154 -1.70 -21.02 4.84
CA PRO A 154 -1.02 -19.78 4.47
C PRO A 154 -1.98 -18.61 4.25
N MET A 155 -3.09 -18.84 3.55
CA MET A 155 -4.08 -17.78 3.29
C MET A 155 -4.77 -17.28 4.55
N THR A 156 -4.98 -18.16 5.53
CA THR A 156 -5.59 -17.79 6.82
C THR A 156 -4.63 -16.91 7.62
N GLN A 157 -3.35 -17.27 7.67
CA GLN A 157 -2.30 -16.49 8.34
C GLN A 157 -2.05 -15.15 7.65
N MET A 158 -2.07 -15.12 6.32
CA MET A 158 -1.85 -13.89 5.54
C MET A 158 -3.02 -12.91 5.57
N LYS A 159 -4.24 -13.37 5.84
CA LYS A 159 -5.46 -12.54 5.81
C LYS A 159 -5.35 -11.30 6.72
N PRO A 160 -5.08 -11.42 8.03
CA PRO A 160 -4.96 -10.25 8.91
C PRO A 160 -3.85 -9.29 8.46
N ILE A 161 -2.72 -9.82 7.98
CA ILE A 161 -1.60 -9.00 7.48
C ILE A 161 -2.00 -8.22 6.22
N ARG A 162 -2.75 -8.85 5.31
CA ARG A 162 -3.26 -8.18 4.10
C ARG A 162 -4.27 -7.08 4.43
N GLU A 163 -5.11 -7.29 5.44
CA GLU A 163 -6.09 -6.30 5.91
C GLU A 163 -5.38 -5.11 6.57
N ALA A 164 -4.46 -5.36 7.49
CA ALA A 164 -3.64 -4.31 8.12
C ALA A 164 -2.84 -3.50 7.08
N LYS A 165 -2.18 -4.19 6.14
CA LYS A 165 -1.46 -3.53 5.03
C LYS A 165 -2.35 -2.68 4.16
N LYS A 166 -3.61 -3.09 3.94
CA LYS A 166 -4.56 -2.29 3.16
C LYS A 166 -4.89 -0.99 3.90
N ALA A 167 -5.17 -1.06 5.20
CA ALA A 167 -5.42 0.11 6.04
C ALA A 167 -4.20 1.05 6.05
N ASN A 168 -3.00 0.54 6.28
CA ASN A 168 -1.76 1.33 6.27
C ASN A 168 -1.51 1.98 4.91
N ARG A 169 -1.89 1.32 3.81
CA ARG A 169 -1.76 1.91 2.46
C ARG A 169 -2.74 3.06 2.25
N GLU A 170 -3.95 2.96 2.78
CA GLU A 170 -4.94 4.04 2.73
C GLU A 170 -4.46 5.24 3.56
N GLU A 171 -3.93 5.00 4.75
CA GLU A 171 -3.30 6.02 5.61
C GLU A 171 -2.10 6.68 4.92
N ALA A 172 -1.17 5.90 4.36
CA ALA A 172 -0.01 6.43 3.62
C ALA A 172 -0.42 7.35 2.46
N VAL A 173 -1.54 7.07 1.79
CA VAL A 173 -2.07 7.93 0.72
C VAL A 173 -2.57 9.27 1.27
N GLN A 174 -3.24 9.26 2.43
CA GLN A 174 -3.72 10.46 3.10
C GLN A 174 -2.54 11.33 3.57
N VAL A 175 -1.62 10.76 4.35
CA VAL A 175 -0.43 11.47 4.86
C VAL A 175 0.43 12.03 3.70
N LYS A 176 0.58 11.27 2.61
CA LYS A 176 1.26 11.75 1.40
C LYS A 176 0.59 12.97 0.78
N GLN A 177 -0.74 13.01 0.78
CA GLN A 177 -1.48 14.13 0.22
C GLN A 177 -1.32 15.37 1.11
N GLU A 178 -1.49 15.21 2.42
CA GLU A 178 -1.25 16.28 3.41
C GLU A 178 0.17 16.83 3.30
N PHE A 179 1.17 15.95 3.19
CA PHE A 179 2.57 16.33 2.98
C PHE A 179 2.75 17.24 1.75
N LYS A 180 2.14 16.87 0.62
CA LYS A 180 2.21 17.68 -0.61
C LYS A 180 1.56 19.03 -0.44
N ASP A 181 0.42 19.06 0.26
CA ASP A 181 -0.34 20.29 0.49
C ASP A 181 0.43 21.23 1.43
N LYS A 182 1.06 20.69 2.48
CA LYS A 182 1.96 21.46 3.37
C LYS A 182 3.21 21.97 2.66
N LEU A 183 3.82 21.17 1.78
CA LEU A 183 4.93 21.64 0.95
C LEU A 183 4.52 22.75 -0.04
N LYS A 184 3.30 22.68 -0.57
CA LYS A 184 2.76 23.73 -1.42
C LYS A 184 2.53 25.01 -0.61
N ALA A 185 1.85 24.90 0.53
CA ALA A 185 1.62 26.02 1.46
C ALA A 185 2.93 26.68 1.90
N THR A 186 3.95 25.90 2.25
CA THR A 186 5.30 26.37 2.58
C THR A 186 5.88 27.24 1.46
N LYS A 187 5.84 26.75 0.21
CA LYS A 187 6.40 27.47 -0.94
C LYS A 187 5.63 28.75 -1.24
N ASP A 188 4.30 28.71 -1.11
CA ASP A 188 3.45 29.86 -1.40
C ASP A 188 3.58 30.94 -0.31
N ALA A 189 3.59 30.56 0.97
CA ALA A 189 3.84 31.46 2.09
C ALA A 189 5.23 32.11 2.00
N TYR A 190 6.27 31.31 1.70
CA TYR A 190 7.64 31.84 1.54
C TYR A 190 7.74 32.87 0.41
N LYS A 191 7.11 32.59 -0.75
CA LYS A 191 7.08 33.53 -1.89
C LYS A 191 6.37 34.84 -1.57
N ASN A 192 5.34 34.79 -0.72
CA ASN A 192 4.56 35.94 -0.33
C ASN A 192 5.16 36.71 0.87
N GLY A 193 6.31 36.27 1.39
CA GLY A 193 6.95 36.87 2.57
C GLY A 193 6.20 36.58 3.88
N ASP A 194 5.31 35.58 3.90
CA ASP A 194 4.56 35.16 5.08
C ASP A 194 5.38 34.16 5.90
N ASN A 195 5.74 34.53 7.13
CA ASN A 195 6.52 33.72 8.05
C ASN A 195 5.86 32.39 8.47
N ALA A 196 4.56 32.19 8.17
CA ALA A 196 3.89 30.90 8.33
C ALA A 196 4.52 29.76 7.50
N TRP A 197 5.41 30.09 6.55
CA TRP A 197 6.18 29.10 5.80
C TRP A 197 6.98 28.16 6.70
N ASN A 198 7.52 28.64 7.83
CA ASN A 198 8.35 27.81 8.70
C ASN A 198 7.52 26.73 9.40
N THR A 199 6.37 27.10 9.95
CA THR A 199 5.42 26.14 10.55
C THR A 199 4.97 25.10 9.54
N SER A 200 4.61 25.54 8.32
CA SER A 200 4.19 24.62 7.25
C SER A 200 5.31 23.66 6.82
N LEU A 201 6.57 24.09 6.91
CA LEU A 201 7.74 23.27 6.58
C LEU A 201 7.98 22.21 7.66
N THR A 202 7.92 22.59 8.93
CA THR A 202 8.02 21.65 10.06
C THR A 202 6.91 20.60 10.00
N GLU A 203 5.66 21.00 9.77
CA GLU A 203 4.56 20.04 9.61
C GLU A 203 4.78 19.11 8.40
N ALA A 204 5.39 19.61 7.32
CA ALA A 204 5.76 18.75 6.19
C ALA A 204 6.87 17.74 6.55
N ILE A 205 7.79 18.10 7.44
CA ILE A 205 8.83 17.20 7.97
C ILE A 205 8.17 16.08 8.78
N ASP A 206 7.30 16.43 9.74
CA ASP A 206 6.59 15.45 10.57
C ASP A 206 5.78 14.46 9.69
N LEU A 207 5.09 14.99 8.67
CA LEU A 207 4.30 14.16 7.74
C LEU A 207 5.17 13.23 6.89
N ILE A 208 6.38 13.63 6.47
CA ILE A 208 7.25 12.72 5.71
C ILE A 208 7.84 11.63 6.61
N GLU A 209 8.11 11.92 7.87
CA GLU A 209 8.53 10.93 8.87
C GLU A 209 7.43 9.91 9.12
N GLN A 210 6.21 10.38 9.44
CA GLN A 210 5.03 9.52 9.61
C GLN A 210 4.79 8.67 8.36
N TRP A 211 4.81 9.27 7.16
CA TRP A 211 4.63 8.51 5.92
C TRP A 211 5.76 7.48 5.73
N THR A 212 6.98 7.75 6.19
CA THR A 212 8.10 6.79 6.11
C THR A 212 7.93 5.64 7.10
N GLU A 213 7.46 5.91 8.31
CA GLU A 213 7.12 4.87 9.30
C GLU A 213 6.03 3.93 8.79
N ILE A 214 4.95 4.48 8.25
CA ILE A 214 3.87 3.68 7.65
C ILE A 214 4.40 2.80 6.49
N GLU A 215 5.27 3.34 5.64
CA GLU A 215 5.89 2.58 4.54
C GLU A 215 6.85 1.49 5.03
N ASN A 216 7.55 1.69 6.15
CA ASN A 216 8.36 0.66 6.80
C ASN A 216 7.50 -0.47 7.38
N GLU A 217 6.37 -0.14 8.01
CA GLU A 217 5.42 -1.14 8.49
C GLU A 217 4.84 -1.94 7.32
N ILE A 218 4.48 -1.29 6.21
CA ILE A 218 4.06 -1.97 4.97
C ILE A 218 5.16 -2.90 4.44
N LEU A 219 6.43 -2.49 4.53
CA LEU A 219 7.56 -3.33 4.12
C LEU A 219 7.68 -4.58 5.00
N SER A 220 7.60 -4.41 6.32
CA SER A 220 7.58 -5.50 7.30
C SER A 220 6.45 -6.50 7.01
N GLN A 221 5.22 -6.00 6.80
CA GLN A 221 4.07 -6.82 6.46
C GLN A 221 4.22 -7.56 5.12
N LYS A 222 4.93 -6.97 4.14
CA LYS A 222 5.26 -7.66 2.89
C LYS A 222 6.28 -8.77 3.13
N ALA A 223 7.29 -8.55 3.97
CA ALA A 223 8.24 -9.60 4.35
C ALA A 223 7.53 -10.75 5.07
N SER A 224 6.66 -10.48 6.04
CA SER A 224 5.89 -11.54 6.71
C SER A 224 5.00 -12.32 5.75
N ILE A 225 4.42 -11.66 4.74
CA ILE A 225 3.67 -12.36 3.68
C ILE A 225 4.59 -13.29 2.87
N TYR A 226 5.83 -12.88 2.61
CA TYR A 226 6.79 -13.72 1.92
C TYR A 226 7.13 -14.96 2.74
N ASP A 227 7.42 -14.78 4.04
CA ASP A 227 7.78 -15.85 4.96
C ASP A 227 6.66 -16.89 5.12
N ILE A 228 5.39 -16.46 5.13
CA ILE A 228 4.24 -17.39 5.18
C ILE A 228 4.08 -18.20 3.89
N LEU A 229 4.54 -17.66 2.76
CA LEU A 229 4.44 -18.33 1.46
C LEU A 229 5.62 -19.26 1.16
N GLN A 230 6.71 -19.17 1.92
CA GLN A 230 7.88 -20.02 1.79
C GLN A 230 7.66 -21.38 2.45
#